data_AF-A0A7R9PZ07-F1
#
_entry.id   AF-A0A7R9PZ07-F1
#
_cell.length_a   1.000
_cell.length_b   1.000
_cell.length_c   1.000
_cell.angle_alpha   90.00
_cell.angle_beta   90.00
_cell.angle_gamma   90.00
#
_symmetry.space_group_name_H-M   'P 1'
#
loop_
_entity.id
_entity.type
_entity.pdbx_description
1 polymer ?
#
loop_
_entity_poly.entity_id
_entity_poly.type
_entity_poly.pdbx_seq_one_letter_code
_entity_poly.pdbx_strand_id
1 'polypeptide(L)'
;MATILLLMDTIVSTDDSLNADIIETICGICVNVFSHRAIRSGEFLVQDWDQWIRCLLLVDSQYSLMALFNISFNSRGLEAMRARNGLVAHMARNVLRTDLTFDYQLKSVSLKLIHNLFLNSNDLNMRLKLYNELTDVLPYNRLQEMLAQEPNPQLRQDIAQLLATISCFNARCTTDPKTQNRPLIGILSQKYFSDESKSYIAASYVKYLESAGARVIPVMIDQNDDYYRKIINITNGLLIPGGGQDLQTSGYAKAGRLLWRLTNEEFKDKHYPIWGTCLGFELIAQFYANDTLTDCDAMDRADKIDFFPTDLFKTRLIGSAPKEIINSMRDETIAYNYHKKCVTLDTFNSKPDLKSNFTILSTNTDRNGVVYVSMIESVDPNRPIYGVQWHPEKNQFEFAYNQNHQNIPHEPNAIKVSQYMANFFVNECRKSIRPVINAKEESELLIYNYQSLYTGAKTNYSYEQIYLFNSMPAKHKPNHWSVLIAITLIIAIVVFN
;
A
#
# COMPACT_ATOMS: atom_id res chain seq x y z
N MET A 1 -34.81 -1.12 -31.50
CA MET A 1 -34.71 -1.39 -30.05
C MET A 1 -36.05 -1.79 -29.47
N ALA A 2 -37.07 -0.93 -29.50
CA ALA A 2 -38.43 -1.29 -29.06
C ALA A 2 -38.93 -2.58 -29.72
N THR A 3 -38.71 -2.77 -31.03
CA THR A 3 -39.05 -4.02 -31.74
C THR A 3 -38.27 -5.25 -31.27
N ILE A 4 -37.01 -5.07 -30.84
CA ILE A 4 -36.16 -6.16 -30.34
C ILE A 4 -36.58 -6.51 -28.91
N LEU A 5 -36.83 -5.52 -28.07
CA LEU A 5 -37.35 -5.70 -26.71
C LEU A 5 -38.73 -6.37 -26.75
N LEU A 6 -39.60 -6.00 -27.71
CA LEU A 6 -40.88 -6.67 -27.93
C LEU A 6 -40.70 -8.14 -28.36
N LEU A 7 -39.74 -8.41 -29.26
CA LEU A 7 -39.40 -9.77 -29.67
C LEU A 7 -38.86 -10.59 -28.48
N MET A 8 -38.04 -9.99 -27.62
CA MET A 8 -37.47 -10.61 -26.42
C MET A 8 -38.55 -10.91 -25.38
N ASP A 9 -39.47 -9.98 -25.12
CA ASP A 9 -40.61 -10.22 -24.23
C ASP A 9 -41.52 -11.33 -24.78
N THR A 10 -41.64 -11.44 -26.11
CA THR A 10 -42.40 -12.52 -26.75
C THR A 10 -41.70 -13.88 -26.60
N ILE A 11 -40.37 -13.95 -26.73
CA ILE A 11 -39.58 -15.18 -26.54
C ILE A 11 -39.62 -15.64 -25.08
N VAL A 12 -39.49 -14.73 -24.12
CA VAL A 12 -39.54 -15.04 -22.69
C VAL A 12 -40.95 -15.46 -22.24
N SER A 13 -42.00 -15.06 -22.96
CA SER A 13 -43.41 -15.37 -22.63
C SER A 13 -44.01 -16.53 -23.42
N THR A 14 -43.26 -17.14 -24.35
CA THR A 14 -43.76 -18.27 -25.16
C THR A 14 -43.31 -19.60 -24.58
N ASP A 15 -44.30 -20.42 -24.17
CA ASP A 15 -44.10 -21.74 -23.59
C ASP A 15 -43.73 -22.76 -24.69
N ASP A 16 -42.61 -23.47 -24.48
CA ASP A 16 -42.11 -24.74 -25.06
C ASP A 16 -42.27 -25.05 -26.58
N SER A 17 -42.68 -24.11 -27.43
CA SER A 17 -43.02 -24.37 -28.84
C SER A 17 -42.10 -23.72 -29.88
N LEU A 18 -41.12 -22.91 -29.46
CA LEU A 18 -40.09 -22.40 -30.36
C LEU A 18 -38.93 -23.40 -30.47
N ASN A 19 -38.52 -23.75 -31.69
CA ASN A 19 -37.35 -24.59 -31.95
C ASN A 19 -36.09 -23.95 -31.33
N ALA A 20 -35.30 -24.75 -30.59
CA ALA A 20 -34.05 -24.33 -29.96
C ALA A 20 -33.11 -23.60 -30.93
N ASP A 21 -33.04 -24.02 -32.19
CA ASP A 21 -32.22 -23.38 -33.23
C ASP A 21 -32.69 -21.95 -33.55
N ILE A 22 -34.02 -21.71 -33.48
CA ILE A 22 -34.62 -20.39 -33.71
C ILE A 22 -34.36 -19.49 -32.51
N ILE A 23 -34.48 -20.02 -31.28
CA ILE A 23 -34.15 -19.29 -30.05
C ILE A 23 -32.67 -18.90 -30.07
N GLU A 24 -31.77 -19.84 -30.40
CA GLU A 24 -30.34 -19.59 -30.49
C GLU A 24 -30.00 -18.54 -31.56
N THR A 25 -30.63 -18.64 -32.74
CA THR A 25 -30.41 -17.66 -33.82
C THR A 25 -30.89 -16.26 -33.43
N ILE A 26 -32.07 -16.13 -32.84
CA ILE A 26 -32.62 -14.83 -32.44
C ILE A 26 -31.80 -14.23 -31.30
N CYS A 27 -31.44 -15.04 -30.29
CA CYS A 27 -30.56 -14.60 -29.21
C CYS A 27 -29.18 -14.18 -29.74
N GLY A 28 -28.60 -14.90 -30.71
CA GLY A 28 -27.35 -14.51 -31.36
C GLY A 28 -27.43 -13.16 -32.10
N ILE A 29 -28.55 -12.89 -32.77
CA ILE A 29 -28.81 -11.59 -33.42
C ILE A 29 -28.97 -10.49 -32.36
N CYS A 30 -29.73 -10.74 -31.28
CA CYS A 30 -29.86 -9.81 -30.18
C CYS A 30 -28.49 -9.49 -29.57
N VAL A 31 -27.70 -10.51 -29.23
CA VAL A 31 -26.35 -10.35 -28.69
C VAL A 31 -25.50 -9.46 -29.59
N ASN A 32 -25.48 -9.68 -30.90
CA ASN A 32 -24.73 -8.85 -31.85
C ASN A 32 -25.24 -7.39 -31.89
N VAL A 33 -26.55 -7.16 -31.88
CA VAL A 33 -27.13 -5.80 -31.97
C VAL A 33 -26.91 -4.99 -30.68
N PHE A 34 -27.18 -5.57 -29.52
CA PHE A 34 -26.93 -4.94 -28.21
C PHE A 34 -25.46 -4.56 -28.07
N SER A 35 -24.59 -5.47 -28.48
CA SER A 35 -23.14 -5.29 -28.46
C SER A 35 -22.64 -4.19 -29.39
N HIS A 36 -23.18 -4.11 -30.62
CA HIS A 36 -22.81 -3.05 -31.56
C HIS A 36 -23.24 -1.66 -31.08
N ARG A 37 -24.35 -1.58 -30.33
CA ARG A 37 -24.80 -0.35 -29.67
C ARG A 37 -23.89 0.01 -28.49
N ALA A 38 -23.48 -0.95 -27.67
CA ALA A 38 -22.55 -0.75 -26.55
C ALA A 38 -21.30 0.02 -26.96
N ILE A 39 -20.75 -0.39 -28.09
CA ILE A 39 -19.53 0.17 -28.65
C ILE A 39 -19.76 1.59 -29.21
N ARG A 40 -20.97 1.91 -29.69
CA ARG A 40 -21.27 3.21 -30.32
C ARG A 40 -21.81 4.27 -29.38
N SER A 41 -22.55 3.90 -28.33
CA SER A 41 -23.22 4.87 -27.45
C SER A 41 -22.49 5.14 -26.14
N GLY A 42 -21.52 4.30 -25.75
CA GLY A 42 -20.78 4.47 -24.48
C GLY A 42 -21.62 4.29 -23.20
N GLU A 43 -22.94 4.11 -23.32
CA GLU A 43 -23.88 3.94 -22.22
C GLU A 43 -24.75 2.69 -22.44
N PHE A 44 -24.88 1.88 -21.38
CA PHE A 44 -25.79 0.75 -21.24
C PHE A 44 -26.68 1.01 -20.03
N LEU A 45 -28.01 0.95 -20.18
CA LEU A 45 -28.92 1.11 -19.05
C LEU A 45 -29.03 -0.21 -18.27
N VAL A 46 -29.21 -0.14 -16.95
CA VAL A 46 -29.26 -1.32 -16.05
C VAL A 46 -30.37 -2.30 -16.44
N GLN A 47 -31.48 -1.81 -16.98
CA GLN A 47 -32.60 -2.63 -17.45
C GLN A 47 -32.25 -3.45 -18.70
N ASP A 48 -31.38 -2.93 -19.57
CA ASP A 48 -30.90 -3.66 -20.75
C ASP A 48 -30.06 -4.88 -20.35
N TRP A 49 -29.36 -4.84 -19.21
CA TRP A 49 -28.51 -5.94 -18.74
C TRP A 49 -29.29 -7.14 -18.20
N ASP A 50 -30.31 -6.91 -17.36
CA ASP A 50 -31.06 -8.00 -16.74
C ASP A 50 -31.89 -8.77 -17.79
N GLN A 51 -32.45 -8.07 -18.78
CA GLN A 51 -33.18 -8.71 -19.89
C GLN A 51 -32.24 -9.47 -20.83
N TRP A 52 -31.02 -8.97 -21.01
CA TRP A 52 -30.01 -9.58 -21.86
C TRP A 52 -29.36 -10.84 -21.25
N ILE A 53 -29.08 -10.84 -19.93
CA ILE A 53 -28.59 -12.06 -19.26
C ILE A 53 -29.69 -13.14 -19.19
N ARG A 54 -30.97 -12.75 -19.07
CA ARG A 54 -32.09 -13.70 -19.19
C ARG A 54 -32.13 -14.40 -20.55
N CYS A 55 -31.76 -13.73 -21.63
CA CYS A 55 -31.60 -14.39 -22.93
C CYS A 55 -30.41 -15.35 -22.98
N LEU A 56 -29.29 -15.02 -22.32
CA LEU A 56 -28.18 -15.97 -22.16
C LEU A 56 -28.58 -17.22 -21.37
N LEU A 57 -29.53 -17.09 -20.43
CA LEU A 57 -30.07 -18.23 -19.68
C LEU A 57 -30.95 -19.16 -20.54
N LEU A 58 -31.56 -18.63 -21.62
CA LEU A 58 -32.36 -19.41 -22.56
C LEU A 58 -31.51 -20.15 -23.62
N VAL A 59 -30.24 -19.77 -23.77
CA VAL A 59 -29.32 -20.35 -24.77
C VAL A 59 -28.13 -20.97 -24.07
N ASP A 60 -28.17 -22.28 -23.89
CA ASP A 60 -27.03 -23.05 -23.37
C ASP A 60 -25.96 -23.28 -24.45
N SER A 61 -25.46 -22.20 -25.07
CA SER A 61 -24.49 -22.31 -26.15
C SER A 61 -23.25 -21.44 -25.93
N GLN A 62 -22.09 -22.10 -26.02
CA GLN A 62 -20.77 -21.49 -25.93
C GLN A 62 -20.55 -20.33 -26.93
N TYR A 63 -21.36 -20.25 -27.99
CA TYR A 63 -21.31 -19.18 -28.99
C TYR A 63 -21.68 -17.81 -28.43
N SER A 64 -22.67 -17.75 -27.53
CA SER A 64 -23.11 -16.50 -26.89
C SER A 64 -22.06 -15.94 -25.93
N LEU A 65 -21.32 -16.83 -25.26
CA LEU A 65 -20.15 -16.50 -24.43
C LEU A 65 -18.97 -15.99 -25.27
N MET A 66 -18.77 -16.54 -26.47
CA MET A 66 -17.72 -16.09 -27.38
C MET A 66 -18.04 -14.75 -28.07
N ALA A 67 -19.31 -14.45 -28.32
CA ALA A 67 -19.73 -13.14 -28.82
C ALA A 67 -19.39 -12.03 -27.80
N LEU A 68 -19.71 -12.23 -26.51
CA LEU A 68 -19.27 -11.36 -25.41
C LEU A 68 -17.78 -11.05 -25.42
N PHE A 69 -16.99 -12.10 -25.61
CA PHE A 69 -15.53 -12.01 -25.65
C PHE A 69 -15.06 -11.17 -26.84
N ASN A 70 -15.62 -11.40 -28.04
CA ASN A 70 -15.26 -10.64 -29.24
C ASN A 70 -15.66 -9.16 -29.16
N ILE A 71 -16.75 -8.84 -28.48
CA ILE A 71 -17.31 -7.49 -28.40
C ILE A 71 -16.56 -6.62 -27.39
N SER A 72 -16.28 -7.14 -26.19
CA SER A 72 -15.66 -6.35 -25.12
C SER A 72 -14.13 -6.29 -25.17
N PHE A 73 -13.45 -7.18 -25.91
CA PHE A 73 -12.00 -7.32 -25.76
C PHE A 73 -11.16 -7.22 -27.04
N ASN A 74 -11.77 -7.31 -28.23
CA ASN A 74 -11.07 -7.02 -29.49
C ASN A 74 -11.19 -5.54 -29.92
N SER A 75 -12.06 -4.76 -29.27
CA SER A 75 -12.24 -3.32 -29.54
C SER A 75 -11.27 -2.47 -28.72
N ARG A 76 -10.47 -1.62 -29.38
CA ARG A 76 -9.56 -0.66 -28.72
C ARG A 76 -10.28 0.68 -28.50
N GLY A 77 -10.32 1.19 -27.25
CA GLY A 77 -10.87 2.52 -26.95
C GLY A 77 -11.43 2.69 -25.53
N LEU A 78 -11.67 3.93 -25.14
CA LEU A 78 -12.20 4.30 -23.81
C LEU A 78 -13.63 3.77 -23.58
N GLU A 79 -14.45 3.73 -24.64
CA GLU A 79 -15.85 3.28 -24.59
C GLU A 79 -15.96 1.77 -24.39
N ALA A 80 -15.12 0.98 -25.07
CA ALA A 80 -15.01 -0.47 -24.86
C ALA A 80 -14.62 -0.81 -23.42
N MET A 81 -13.71 -0.03 -22.82
CA MET A 81 -13.34 -0.19 -21.41
C MET A 81 -14.50 0.15 -20.46
N ARG A 82 -15.27 1.22 -20.72
CA ARG A 82 -16.44 1.58 -19.89
C ARG A 82 -17.53 0.51 -19.94
N ALA A 83 -17.81 -0.02 -21.13
CA ALA A 83 -18.79 -1.10 -21.31
C ALA A 83 -18.37 -2.37 -20.55
N ARG A 84 -17.08 -2.75 -20.64
CA ARG A 84 -16.51 -3.88 -19.90
C ARG A 84 -16.61 -3.71 -18.38
N ASN A 85 -16.29 -2.52 -17.88
CA ASN A 85 -16.31 -2.26 -16.43
C ASN A 85 -17.74 -2.25 -15.89
N GLY A 86 -18.70 -1.71 -16.67
CA GLY A 86 -20.12 -1.80 -16.38
C GLY A 86 -20.60 -3.25 -16.30
N LEU A 87 -20.16 -4.10 -17.24
CA LEU A 87 -20.50 -5.52 -17.29
C LEU A 87 -19.99 -6.29 -16.06
N VAL A 88 -18.70 -6.15 -15.73
CA VAL A 88 -18.08 -6.82 -14.57
C VAL A 88 -18.77 -6.40 -13.27
N ALA A 89 -19.01 -5.10 -13.09
CA ALA A 89 -19.69 -4.59 -11.91
C ALA A 89 -21.14 -5.10 -11.82
N HIS A 90 -21.83 -5.27 -12.95
CA HIS A 90 -23.20 -5.80 -12.98
C HIS A 90 -23.25 -7.29 -12.63
N MET A 91 -22.37 -8.10 -13.22
CA MET A 91 -22.26 -9.53 -12.88
C MET A 91 -21.93 -9.73 -11.40
N ALA A 92 -20.99 -8.95 -10.87
CA ALA A 92 -20.64 -9.00 -9.46
C ALA A 92 -21.82 -8.59 -8.56
N ARG A 93 -22.60 -7.55 -8.93
CA ARG A 93 -23.85 -7.21 -8.22
C ARG A 93 -24.84 -8.38 -8.21
N ASN A 94 -25.00 -9.09 -9.33
CA ASN A 94 -25.90 -10.25 -9.41
C ASN A 94 -25.44 -11.40 -8.51
N VAL A 95 -24.12 -11.65 -8.43
CA VAL A 95 -23.55 -12.63 -7.49
C VAL A 95 -23.88 -12.25 -6.03
N LEU A 96 -23.86 -10.95 -5.72
CA LEU A 96 -24.05 -10.41 -4.37
C LEU A 96 -25.51 -10.20 -3.93
N ARG A 97 -26.52 -10.35 -4.81
CA ARG A 97 -27.93 -10.17 -4.45
C ARG A 97 -28.36 -11.22 -3.41
N THR A 98 -29.03 -10.77 -2.35
CA THR A 98 -29.47 -11.61 -1.20
C THR A 98 -30.93 -12.04 -1.26
N ASP A 99 -31.75 -11.47 -2.16
CA ASP A 99 -33.16 -11.85 -2.28
C ASP A 99 -33.34 -13.18 -3.04
N LEU A 100 -34.01 -14.12 -2.39
CA LEU A 100 -34.33 -15.48 -2.86
C LEU A 100 -35.73 -15.49 -3.49
N THR A 101 -35.79 -15.87 -4.78
CA THR A 101 -36.74 -16.82 -5.44
C THR A 101 -36.72 -16.73 -6.98
N PHE A 102 -35.76 -16.02 -7.55
CA PHE A 102 -35.22 -16.18 -8.91
C PHE A 102 -33.77 -15.69 -8.71
N ASP A 103 -32.71 -16.47 -8.80
CA ASP A 103 -32.13 -16.88 -10.07
C ASP A 103 -30.74 -17.52 -9.77
N TYR A 104 -30.74 -18.75 -9.24
CA TYR A 104 -29.49 -19.51 -9.01
C TYR A 104 -28.69 -19.64 -10.32
N GLN A 105 -29.39 -19.81 -11.44
CA GLN A 105 -28.80 -19.92 -12.76
C GLN A 105 -28.08 -18.62 -13.16
N LEU A 106 -28.64 -17.44 -12.87
CA LEU A 106 -27.98 -16.15 -13.08
C LEU A 106 -26.72 -15.99 -12.24
N LYS A 107 -26.72 -16.44 -10.99
CA LYS A 107 -25.50 -16.44 -10.16
C LYS A 107 -24.43 -17.38 -10.74
N SER A 108 -24.82 -18.60 -11.11
CA SER A 108 -23.92 -19.58 -11.74
C SER A 108 -23.35 -19.05 -13.08
N VAL A 109 -24.20 -18.50 -13.95
CA VAL A 109 -23.79 -17.92 -15.23
C VAL A 109 -22.90 -16.71 -15.03
N SER A 110 -23.20 -15.82 -14.08
CA SER A 110 -22.35 -14.68 -13.74
C SER A 110 -20.97 -15.13 -13.25
N LEU A 111 -20.90 -16.16 -12.40
CA LEU A 111 -19.62 -16.72 -11.92
C LEU A 111 -18.83 -17.39 -13.05
N LYS A 112 -19.48 -18.18 -13.90
CA LYS A 112 -18.85 -18.82 -15.06
C LYS A 112 -18.34 -17.81 -16.07
N LEU A 113 -19.09 -16.74 -16.30
CA LEU A 113 -18.69 -15.61 -17.13
C LEU A 113 -17.45 -14.93 -16.56
N ILE A 114 -17.48 -14.54 -15.28
CA ILE A 114 -16.33 -13.95 -14.58
C ILE A 114 -15.11 -14.86 -14.66
N HIS A 115 -15.28 -16.16 -14.40
CA HIS A 115 -14.22 -17.15 -14.46
C HIS A 115 -13.61 -17.30 -15.86
N ASN A 116 -14.44 -17.40 -16.91
CA ASN A 116 -13.99 -17.49 -18.30
C ASN A 116 -13.32 -16.20 -18.79
N LEU A 117 -13.84 -15.03 -18.39
CA LEU A 117 -13.21 -13.74 -18.66
C LEU A 117 -11.79 -13.68 -18.10
N PHE A 118 -11.60 -14.26 -16.91
CA PHE A 118 -10.32 -14.30 -16.24
C PHE A 118 -9.31 -15.27 -16.89
N LEU A 119 -9.76 -16.44 -17.37
CA LEU A 119 -8.91 -17.46 -17.98
C LEU A 119 -8.50 -17.18 -19.43
N ASN A 120 -9.38 -16.58 -20.24
CA ASN A 120 -9.19 -16.45 -21.69
C ASN A 120 -8.48 -15.16 -22.14
N SER A 121 -8.12 -14.26 -21.22
CA SER A 121 -7.34 -13.06 -21.56
C SER A 121 -5.88 -13.43 -21.86
N ASN A 122 -5.42 -13.38 -23.11
CA ASN A 122 -4.01 -13.71 -23.44
C ASN A 122 -2.98 -12.65 -22.97
N ASP A 123 -3.44 -11.46 -22.53
CA ASP A 123 -2.58 -10.39 -21.99
C ASP A 123 -2.63 -10.36 -20.45
N LEU A 124 -1.45 -10.38 -19.82
CA LEU A 124 -1.27 -10.31 -18.37
C LEU A 124 -1.74 -8.97 -17.78
N ASN A 125 -1.50 -7.84 -18.47
CA ASN A 125 -1.94 -6.53 -18.01
C ASN A 125 -3.46 -6.43 -17.98
N MET A 126 -4.10 -7.08 -18.95
CA MET A 126 -5.55 -7.15 -19.03
C MET A 126 -6.14 -8.05 -17.94
N ARG A 127 -5.51 -9.20 -17.64
CA ARG A 127 -5.89 -10.03 -16.48
C ARG A 127 -5.73 -9.29 -15.15
N LEU A 128 -4.63 -8.55 -14.97
CA LEU A 128 -4.38 -7.75 -13.76
C LEU A 128 -5.42 -6.63 -13.57
N LYS A 129 -5.74 -5.94 -14.66
CA LYS A 129 -6.78 -4.91 -14.64
C LYS A 129 -8.15 -5.50 -14.31
N LEU A 130 -8.51 -6.62 -14.92
CA LEU A 130 -9.74 -7.35 -14.63
C LEU A 130 -9.76 -7.88 -13.18
N TYR A 131 -8.61 -8.35 -12.68
CA TYR A 131 -8.46 -8.80 -11.30
C TYR A 131 -8.75 -7.69 -10.31
N ASN A 132 -8.10 -6.53 -10.46
CA ASN A 132 -8.32 -5.37 -9.58
C ASN A 132 -9.80 -4.93 -9.62
N GLU A 133 -10.37 -4.82 -10.83
CA GLU A 133 -11.79 -4.47 -11.04
C GLU A 133 -12.73 -5.51 -10.37
N LEU A 134 -12.39 -6.80 -10.42
CA LEU A 134 -13.15 -7.86 -9.77
C LEU A 134 -13.01 -7.85 -8.25
N THR A 135 -11.81 -7.63 -7.71
CA THR A 135 -11.58 -7.60 -6.26
C THR A 135 -12.22 -6.40 -5.59
N ASP A 136 -12.35 -5.28 -6.30
CA ASP A 136 -13.03 -4.08 -5.80
C ASP A 136 -14.52 -4.34 -5.57
N VAL A 137 -15.16 -5.12 -6.45
CA VAL A 137 -16.61 -5.37 -6.41
C VAL A 137 -16.96 -6.68 -5.69
N LEU A 138 -16.10 -7.69 -5.80
CA LEU A 138 -16.28 -9.03 -5.26
C LEU A 138 -14.99 -9.51 -4.56
N PRO A 139 -14.69 -9.01 -3.34
CA PRO A 139 -13.44 -9.31 -2.63
C PRO A 139 -13.26 -10.81 -2.35
N TYR A 140 -12.02 -11.27 -2.35
CA TYR A 140 -11.67 -12.68 -2.12
C TYR A 140 -12.27 -13.24 -0.81
N ASN A 141 -12.20 -12.49 0.29
CA ASN A 141 -12.76 -12.91 1.58
C ASN A 141 -14.28 -13.09 1.51
N ARG A 142 -14.98 -12.25 0.74
CA ARG A 142 -16.43 -12.33 0.55
C ARG A 142 -16.82 -13.59 -0.24
N LEU A 143 -16.03 -13.96 -1.26
CA LEU A 143 -16.21 -15.23 -1.97
C LEU A 143 -15.98 -16.44 -1.05
N GLN A 144 -15.04 -16.37 -0.11
CA GLN A 144 -14.82 -17.44 0.88
C GLN A 144 -16.00 -17.56 1.85
N GLU A 145 -16.53 -16.44 2.33
CA GLU A 145 -17.75 -16.41 3.15
C GLU A 145 -18.94 -17.01 2.40
N MET A 146 -19.14 -16.62 1.13
CA MET A 146 -20.17 -17.20 0.27
C MET A 146 -19.98 -18.71 0.10
N LEU A 147 -18.77 -19.19 -0.16
CA LEU A 147 -18.48 -20.62 -0.29
C LEU A 147 -18.83 -21.41 0.98
N ALA A 148 -18.58 -20.83 2.15
CA ALA A 148 -18.84 -21.46 3.44
C ALA A 148 -20.35 -21.57 3.74
N GLN A 149 -21.15 -20.63 3.22
CA GLN A 149 -22.58 -20.51 3.53
C GLN A 149 -23.51 -21.03 2.42
N GLU A 150 -22.99 -21.33 1.22
CA GLU A 150 -23.80 -21.69 0.05
C GLU A 150 -24.34 -23.14 0.10
N PRO A 151 -25.67 -23.34 0.19
CA PRO A 151 -26.26 -24.67 0.25
C PRO A 151 -26.37 -25.37 -1.11
N ASN A 152 -26.35 -24.65 -2.24
CA ASN A 152 -26.47 -25.25 -3.58
C ASN A 152 -25.13 -25.88 -4.04
N PRO A 153 -25.07 -27.20 -4.32
CA PRO A 153 -23.81 -27.88 -4.66
C PRO A 153 -23.13 -27.34 -5.92
N GLN A 154 -23.90 -26.99 -6.94
CA GLN A 154 -23.36 -26.51 -8.21
C GLN A 154 -22.91 -25.05 -8.09
N LEU A 155 -23.63 -24.20 -7.34
CA LEU A 155 -23.16 -22.84 -7.03
C LEU A 155 -21.85 -22.88 -6.23
N ARG A 156 -21.79 -23.78 -5.25
CA ARG A 156 -20.61 -23.98 -4.40
C ARG A 156 -19.40 -24.42 -5.22
N GLN A 157 -19.60 -25.28 -6.22
CA GLN A 157 -18.55 -25.67 -7.17
C GLN A 157 -18.08 -24.48 -8.03
N ASP A 158 -19.01 -23.68 -8.56
CA ASP A 158 -18.67 -22.50 -9.36
C ASP A 158 -17.89 -21.45 -8.55
N ILE A 159 -18.27 -21.21 -7.29
CA ILE A 159 -17.55 -20.33 -6.35
C ILE A 159 -16.15 -20.89 -6.05
N ALA A 160 -16.04 -22.19 -5.74
CA ALA A 160 -14.76 -22.84 -5.45
C ALA A 160 -13.81 -22.77 -6.65
N GLN A 161 -14.32 -22.97 -7.86
CA GLN A 161 -13.54 -22.89 -9.09
C GLN A 161 -13.00 -21.47 -9.32
N LEU A 162 -13.84 -20.45 -9.14
CA LEU A 162 -13.40 -19.05 -9.25
C LEU A 162 -12.35 -18.71 -8.19
N LEU A 163 -12.54 -19.14 -6.93
CA LEU A 163 -11.58 -18.96 -5.84
C LEU A 163 -10.24 -19.62 -6.13
N ALA A 164 -10.24 -20.84 -6.66
CA ALA A 164 -9.02 -21.57 -7.03
C ALA A 164 -8.27 -20.84 -8.16
N THR A 165 -9.00 -20.33 -9.16
CA THR A 165 -8.42 -19.56 -10.26
C THR A 165 -7.83 -18.23 -9.79
N ILE A 166 -8.53 -17.48 -8.92
CA ILE A 166 -8.02 -16.26 -8.30
C ILE A 166 -6.78 -16.55 -7.45
N SER A 167 -6.81 -17.62 -6.64
CA SER A 167 -5.67 -18.02 -5.80
C SER A 167 -4.46 -18.42 -6.65
N CYS A 168 -4.66 -19.22 -7.70
CA CYS A 168 -3.62 -19.56 -8.67
C CYS A 168 -3.05 -18.32 -9.37
N PHE A 169 -3.88 -17.34 -9.71
CA PHE A 169 -3.42 -16.10 -10.30
C PHE A 169 -2.66 -15.23 -9.31
N ASN A 170 -3.12 -15.10 -8.06
CA ASN A 170 -2.36 -14.43 -7.01
C ASN A 170 -1.00 -15.10 -6.80
N ALA A 171 -0.94 -16.43 -6.84
CA ALA A 171 0.31 -17.19 -6.76
C ALA A 171 1.21 -16.99 -7.99
N ARG A 172 0.66 -16.86 -9.21
CA ARG A 172 1.41 -16.65 -10.47
C ARG A 172 1.75 -15.17 -10.76
N CYS A 173 0.98 -14.23 -10.22
CA CYS A 173 1.24 -12.78 -10.24
C CYS A 173 2.18 -12.33 -9.12
N THR A 174 2.70 -13.26 -8.29
CA THR A 174 3.86 -13.00 -7.43
C THR A 174 5.13 -12.65 -8.20
N THR A 175 5.09 -12.75 -9.54
CA THR A 175 6.09 -12.15 -10.43
C THR A 175 5.43 -11.11 -11.33
N ASP A 176 4.99 -9.98 -10.77
CA ASP A 176 4.86 -8.76 -11.56
C ASP A 176 6.29 -8.30 -11.94
N PRO A 177 6.66 -8.24 -13.23
CA PRO A 177 7.95 -7.68 -13.65
C PRO A 177 8.13 -6.21 -13.25
N LYS A 178 7.11 -5.53 -12.70
CA LYS A 178 7.17 -4.16 -12.15
C LYS A 178 7.24 -4.06 -10.63
N THR A 179 7.03 -5.13 -9.86
CA THR A 179 7.18 -5.06 -8.39
C THR A 179 8.62 -5.31 -7.97
N GLN A 180 9.22 -4.36 -7.25
CA GLN A 180 10.58 -4.53 -6.71
C GLN A 180 10.52 -5.43 -5.48
N ASN A 181 10.74 -6.73 -5.66
CA ASN A 181 10.73 -7.73 -4.58
C ASN A 181 11.93 -7.64 -3.61
N ARG A 182 12.88 -6.72 -3.87
CA ARG A 182 14.03 -6.47 -3.00
C ARG A 182 14.13 -4.98 -2.60
N PRO A 183 13.11 -4.39 -1.96
CA PRO A 183 13.05 -2.95 -1.73
C PRO A 183 14.20 -2.48 -0.81
N LEU A 184 14.80 -1.36 -1.19
CA LEU A 184 15.81 -0.61 -0.44
C LEU A 184 15.12 0.58 0.23
N ILE A 185 15.07 0.60 1.56
CA ILE A 185 14.38 1.66 2.31
C ILE A 185 15.42 2.47 3.08
N GLY A 186 15.39 3.79 2.90
CA GLY A 186 16.22 4.70 3.67
C GLY A 186 15.69 4.85 5.10
N ILE A 187 16.57 4.88 6.11
CA ILE A 187 16.21 5.32 7.47
C ILE A 187 17.02 6.57 7.80
N LEU A 188 16.33 7.67 8.12
CA LEU A 188 17.00 8.91 8.49
C LEU A 188 17.70 8.80 9.85
N SER A 189 19.01 9.06 9.88
CA SER A 189 19.78 9.15 11.12
C SER A 189 19.49 10.44 11.87
N GLN A 190 19.92 10.53 13.12
CA GLN A 190 19.79 11.73 13.94
C GLN A 190 21.03 11.94 14.81
N LYS A 191 21.30 13.17 15.24
CA LYS A 191 22.53 13.50 15.98
C LYS A 191 22.61 12.69 17.28
N TYR A 192 23.78 12.11 17.55
CA TYR A 192 23.99 11.30 18.74
C TYR A 192 24.27 12.20 19.95
N PHE A 193 23.46 12.05 21.00
CA PHE A 193 23.47 12.97 22.13
C PHE A 193 24.77 12.96 22.93
N SER A 194 25.54 11.86 22.91
CA SER A 194 26.82 11.78 23.65
C SER A 194 28.04 12.20 22.83
N ASP A 195 27.91 12.35 21.51
CA ASP A 195 29.01 12.75 20.63
C ASP A 195 28.44 13.47 19.40
N GLU A 196 28.60 14.78 19.39
CA GLU A 196 28.08 15.65 18.35
C GLU A 196 28.71 15.42 16.96
N SER A 197 29.86 14.73 16.90
CA SER A 197 30.51 14.33 15.66
C SER A 197 29.92 13.05 15.06
N LYS A 198 28.83 12.54 15.64
CA LYS A 198 28.18 11.32 15.20
C LYS A 198 26.67 11.48 15.05
N SER A 199 26.11 10.66 14.18
CA SER A 199 24.68 10.39 14.12
C SER A 199 24.41 8.93 14.49
N TYR A 200 23.16 8.61 14.77
CA TYR A 200 22.74 7.25 15.10
C TYR A 200 21.39 6.90 14.50
N ILE A 201 21.15 5.59 14.42
CA ILE A 201 19.84 4.98 14.15
C ILE A 201 19.63 3.89 15.20
N ALA A 202 18.47 3.85 15.86
CA ALA A 202 18.12 2.75 16.74
C ALA A 202 17.89 1.47 15.93
N ALA A 203 18.46 0.35 16.38
CA ALA A 203 18.45 -0.90 15.62
C ALA A 203 17.04 -1.50 15.47
N SER A 204 16.11 -1.16 16.35
CA SER A 204 14.69 -1.56 16.22
C SER A 204 14.07 -1.11 14.91
N TYR A 205 14.35 0.10 14.41
CA TYR A 205 13.84 0.54 13.10
C TYR A 205 14.41 -0.28 11.94
N VAL A 206 15.67 -0.71 12.05
CA VAL A 206 16.31 -1.58 11.04
C VAL A 206 15.63 -2.95 11.03
N LYS A 207 15.55 -3.59 12.21
CA LYS A 207 14.91 -4.90 12.40
C LYS A 207 13.44 -4.88 11.97
N TYR A 208 12.74 -3.78 12.26
CA TYR A 208 11.35 -3.56 11.87
C TYR A 208 11.15 -3.66 10.35
N LEU A 209 11.97 -2.96 9.56
CA LEU A 209 11.87 -3.03 8.10
C LEU A 209 12.38 -4.38 7.55
N GLU A 210 13.46 -4.93 8.10
CA GLU A 210 14.01 -6.21 7.66
C GLU A 210 13.04 -7.38 7.92
N SER A 211 12.30 -7.35 9.04
CA SER A 211 11.28 -8.35 9.36
C SER A 211 10.18 -8.46 8.29
N ALA A 212 9.92 -7.38 7.55
CA ALA A 212 8.93 -7.30 6.48
C ALA A 212 9.55 -7.55 5.08
N GLY A 213 10.82 -7.96 5.02
CA GLY A 213 11.52 -8.32 3.79
C GLY A 213 12.06 -7.13 3.00
N ALA A 214 12.44 -6.04 3.67
CA ALA A 214 13.19 -4.94 3.08
C ALA A 214 14.68 -5.00 3.45
N ARG A 215 15.49 -4.20 2.77
CA ARG A 215 16.88 -3.93 3.13
C ARG A 215 17.04 -2.45 3.40
N VAL A 216 17.94 -2.11 4.32
CA VAL A 216 18.04 -0.75 4.84
C VAL A 216 19.31 -0.05 4.34
N ILE A 217 19.14 1.21 3.96
CA ILE A 217 20.24 2.16 3.74
C ILE A 217 20.16 3.23 4.85
N PRO A 218 21.20 3.40 5.69
CA PRO A 218 21.23 4.50 6.64
C PRO A 218 21.41 5.83 5.90
N VAL A 219 20.50 6.78 6.14
CA VAL A 219 20.52 8.11 5.52
C VAL A 219 21.14 9.10 6.50
N MET A 220 22.32 9.62 6.14
CA MET A 220 23.09 10.51 7.00
C MET A 220 22.47 11.92 7.00
N ILE A 221 22.46 12.55 8.17
CA ILE A 221 22.16 13.99 8.30
C ILE A 221 23.36 14.83 7.86
N ASP A 222 23.12 16.14 7.72
CA ASP A 222 24.15 17.15 7.42
C ASP A 222 24.93 16.88 6.12
N GLN A 223 24.33 16.14 5.18
CA GLN A 223 24.85 15.97 3.82
C GLN A 223 24.33 17.06 2.87
N ASN A 224 24.88 17.12 1.65
CA ASN A 224 24.48 18.06 0.62
C ASN A 224 23.26 17.57 -0.21
N ASP A 225 22.69 18.46 -1.02
CA ASP A 225 21.51 18.15 -1.85
C ASP A 225 21.73 16.96 -2.80
N ASP A 226 22.92 16.84 -3.40
CA ASP A 226 23.24 15.76 -4.33
C ASP A 226 23.23 14.39 -3.67
N TYR A 227 23.69 14.31 -2.41
CA TYR A 227 23.55 13.11 -1.61
C TYR A 227 22.08 12.71 -1.44
N TYR A 228 21.21 13.64 -1.03
CA TYR A 228 19.80 13.32 -0.81
C TYR A 228 19.05 13.00 -2.11
N ARG A 229 19.37 13.68 -3.22
CA ARG A 229 18.87 13.31 -4.56
C ARG A 229 19.28 11.90 -4.92
N LYS A 230 20.53 11.52 -4.68
CA LYS A 230 21.02 10.15 -4.89
C LYS A 230 20.22 9.16 -4.05
N ILE A 231 19.99 9.43 -2.77
CA ILE A 231 19.17 8.60 -1.88
C ILE A 231 17.78 8.39 -2.48
N ILE A 232 17.02 9.46 -2.75
CA ILE A 232 15.65 9.35 -3.31
C ILE A 232 15.63 8.58 -4.64
N ASN A 233 16.67 8.73 -5.46
CA ASN A 233 16.75 8.06 -6.75
C ASN A 233 17.01 6.54 -6.63
N ILE A 234 17.66 6.07 -5.56
CA ILE A 234 18.01 4.65 -5.38
C ILE A 234 17.08 3.91 -4.41
N THR A 235 16.48 4.59 -3.44
CA THR A 235 15.59 3.99 -2.45
C THR A 235 14.14 3.93 -2.91
N ASN A 236 13.45 2.88 -2.48
CA ASN A 236 12.05 2.60 -2.74
C ASN A 236 11.12 3.26 -1.71
N GLY A 237 11.66 3.88 -0.66
CA GLY A 237 10.91 4.60 0.36
C GLY A 237 11.83 5.16 1.45
N LEU A 238 11.26 5.96 2.35
CA LEU A 238 11.98 6.59 3.47
C LEU A 238 11.20 6.40 4.78
N LEU A 239 11.88 5.92 5.81
CA LEU A 239 11.40 5.96 7.18
C LEU A 239 12.12 7.09 7.93
N ILE A 240 11.32 7.96 8.56
CA ILE A 240 11.76 9.04 9.42
C ILE A 240 11.46 8.59 10.88
N PRO A 241 12.49 8.18 11.64
CA PRO A 241 12.27 7.52 12.94
C PRO A 241 11.87 8.49 14.06
N GLY A 242 11.48 7.93 15.20
CA GLY A 242 11.32 8.70 16.44
C GLY A 242 12.66 9.22 16.97
N GLY A 243 12.62 10.13 17.95
CA GLY A 243 13.83 10.75 18.46
C GLY A 243 13.55 11.92 19.39
N GLY A 244 14.58 12.72 19.66
CA GLY A 244 14.49 13.91 20.51
C GLY A 244 15.22 15.12 19.95
N GLN A 245 15.25 15.26 18.61
CA GLN A 245 15.91 16.38 17.94
C GLN A 245 14.99 17.60 17.83
N ASP A 246 15.59 18.79 17.79
CA ASP A 246 14.85 20.01 17.46
C ASP A 246 14.29 19.95 16.03
N LEU A 247 12.99 20.15 15.87
CA LEU A 247 12.31 20.00 14.58
C LEU A 247 12.53 21.18 13.63
N GLN A 248 13.20 22.26 14.03
CA GLN A 248 13.41 23.45 13.19
C GLN A 248 14.85 23.55 12.68
N THR A 249 15.82 23.35 13.57
CA THR A 249 17.22 23.71 13.38
C THR A 249 18.16 22.52 13.22
N SER A 250 17.74 21.32 13.67
CA SER A 250 18.59 20.13 13.64
C SER A 250 18.89 19.64 12.21
N GLY A 251 20.01 18.92 12.05
CA GLY A 251 20.34 18.22 10.81
C GLY A 251 19.27 17.21 10.40
N TYR A 252 18.61 16.57 11.37
CA TYR A 252 17.48 15.67 11.17
C TYR A 252 16.29 16.39 10.50
N ALA A 253 15.88 17.54 11.05
CA ALA A 253 14.78 18.32 10.48
C ALA A 253 15.10 18.85 9.09
N LYS A 254 16.31 19.39 8.90
CA LYS A 254 16.78 19.92 7.61
C LYS A 254 16.82 18.82 6.54
N ALA A 255 17.39 17.66 6.87
CA ALA A 255 17.45 16.50 5.98
C ALA A 255 16.06 15.98 5.64
N GLY A 256 15.17 15.82 6.63
CA GLY A 256 13.81 15.36 6.42
C GLY A 256 13.00 16.31 5.53
N ARG A 257 13.07 17.63 5.75
CA ARG A 257 12.42 18.64 4.90
C ARG A 257 12.96 18.60 3.48
N LEU A 258 14.27 18.45 3.31
CA LEU A 258 14.90 18.36 1.99
C LEU A 258 14.44 17.10 1.24
N LEU A 259 14.47 15.93 1.89
CA LEU A 259 14.00 14.68 1.31
C LEU A 259 12.52 14.75 0.91
N TRP A 260 11.65 15.28 1.78
CA TRP A 260 10.24 15.50 1.46
C TRP A 260 10.05 16.47 0.30
N ARG A 261 10.79 17.59 0.27
CA ARG A 261 10.74 18.57 -0.82
C ARG A 261 11.13 17.91 -2.15
N LEU A 262 12.23 17.16 -2.18
CA LEU A 262 12.67 16.41 -3.36
C LEU A 262 11.55 15.47 -3.86
N THR A 263 10.86 14.76 -2.96
CA THR A 263 9.75 13.87 -3.36
C THR A 263 8.52 14.61 -3.89
N ASN A 264 8.26 15.84 -3.45
CA ASN A 264 7.07 16.61 -3.86
C ASN A 264 7.30 17.54 -5.06
N GLU A 265 8.56 17.84 -5.37
CA GLU A 265 8.95 18.76 -6.44
C GLU A 265 9.65 18.02 -7.59
N GLU A 266 10.83 17.45 -7.32
CA GLU A 266 11.70 16.83 -8.35
C GLU A 266 11.23 15.41 -8.73
N PHE A 267 10.70 14.64 -7.77
CA PHE A 267 10.29 13.24 -7.97
C PHE A 267 8.77 13.04 -7.85
N LYS A 268 7.98 14.11 -7.99
CA LYS A 268 6.52 14.13 -7.76
C LYS A 268 5.70 13.12 -8.57
N ASP A 269 6.21 12.73 -9.74
CA ASP A 269 5.54 11.78 -10.65
C ASP A 269 5.95 10.32 -10.37
N LYS A 270 6.81 10.08 -9.36
CA LYS A 270 7.24 8.75 -8.93
C LYS A 270 6.59 8.39 -7.60
N HIS A 271 6.04 7.17 -7.52
CA HIS A 271 5.57 6.62 -6.25
C HIS A 271 6.76 6.48 -5.27
N TYR A 272 6.74 7.25 -4.18
CA TYR A 272 7.78 7.25 -3.14
C TYR A 272 7.12 7.29 -1.74
N PRO A 273 6.96 6.13 -1.08
CA PRO A 273 6.45 6.06 0.29
C PRO A 273 7.34 6.72 1.34
N ILE A 274 6.74 7.54 2.19
CA ILE A 274 7.37 8.10 3.39
C ILE A 274 6.59 7.64 4.63
N TRP A 275 7.31 7.16 5.64
CA TRP A 275 6.76 6.78 6.93
C TRP A 275 7.39 7.59 8.05
N GLY A 276 6.58 8.21 8.90
CA GLY A 276 7.05 8.91 10.11
C GLY A 276 6.58 8.21 11.39
N THR A 277 7.51 8.00 12.32
CA THR A 277 7.19 7.47 13.67
C THR A 277 7.54 8.51 14.74
N CYS A 278 6.62 8.82 15.66
CA CYS A 278 6.81 9.78 16.75
C CYS A 278 7.39 11.12 16.26
N LEU A 279 8.67 11.43 16.53
CA LEU A 279 9.34 12.63 16.02
C LEU A 279 9.24 12.75 14.49
N GLY A 280 9.25 11.64 13.75
CA GLY A 280 9.02 11.62 12.31
C GLY A 280 7.60 12.01 11.91
N PHE A 281 6.59 11.60 12.68
CA PHE A 281 5.20 12.05 12.50
C PHE A 281 5.07 13.55 12.76
N GLU A 282 5.69 14.04 13.85
CA GLU A 282 5.71 15.48 14.19
C GLU A 282 6.40 16.30 13.09
N LEU A 283 7.51 15.81 12.53
CA LEU A 283 8.20 16.44 11.41
C LEU A 283 7.33 16.44 10.14
N ILE A 284 6.62 15.35 9.84
CA ILE A 284 5.67 15.29 8.72
C ILE A 284 4.59 16.36 8.87
N ALA A 285 4.02 16.51 10.06
CA ALA A 285 3.04 17.57 10.29
C ALA A 285 3.64 18.96 10.01
N GLN A 286 4.91 19.16 10.38
CA GLN A 286 5.63 20.40 10.13
C GLN A 286 6.07 20.62 8.67
N PHE A 287 5.96 19.64 7.79
CA PHE A 287 6.13 19.87 6.35
C PHE A 287 5.00 20.70 5.76
N TYR A 288 3.80 20.59 6.35
CA TYR A 288 2.58 21.19 5.82
C TYR A 288 2.13 22.41 6.61
N ALA A 289 2.52 22.55 7.88
CA ALA A 289 2.15 23.71 8.68
C ALA A 289 3.16 24.03 9.78
N ASN A 290 3.28 25.32 10.12
CA ASN A 290 4.00 25.74 11.32
C ASN A 290 3.12 25.63 12.57
N ASP A 291 3.76 25.57 13.75
CA ASP A 291 3.09 25.55 15.07
C ASP A 291 2.01 24.47 15.16
N THR A 292 2.42 23.23 14.86
CA THR A 292 1.55 22.06 14.79
C THR A 292 1.54 21.23 16.08
N LEU A 293 2.39 21.57 17.05
CA LEU A 293 2.64 20.75 18.23
C LEU A 293 2.13 21.42 19.50
N THR A 294 1.47 20.64 20.34
CA THR A 294 1.01 20.99 21.68
C THR A 294 1.67 20.05 22.69
N ASP A 295 1.88 20.52 23.93
CA ASP A 295 2.34 19.65 25.01
C ASP A 295 1.33 18.53 25.30
N CYS A 296 1.84 17.33 25.54
CA CYS A 296 1.04 16.18 25.95
C CYS A 296 1.79 15.28 26.94
N ASP A 297 1.03 14.64 27.83
CA ASP A 297 1.52 13.67 28.81
C ASP A 297 1.25 12.23 28.34
N ALA A 298 2.13 11.77 27.43
CA ALA A 298 2.05 10.46 26.82
C ALA A 298 3.38 9.69 26.88
N MET A 299 4.24 10.02 27.85
CA MET A 299 5.50 9.31 28.07
C MET A 299 5.27 7.96 28.76
N ASP A 300 5.96 6.92 28.29
CA ASP A 300 6.02 5.55 28.83
C ASP A 300 4.64 4.97 29.15
N ARG A 301 3.81 4.81 28.12
CA ARG A 301 2.50 4.17 28.27
C ARG A 301 2.12 3.37 27.05
N ALA A 302 1.36 2.30 27.26
CA ALA A 302 0.72 1.55 26.20
C ALA A 302 -0.77 1.89 26.16
N ASP A 303 -1.27 2.22 24.97
CA ASP A 303 -2.67 2.55 24.77
C ASP A 303 -3.29 1.64 23.71
N LYS A 304 -4.62 1.49 23.78
CA LYS A 304 -5.41 1.01 22.64
C LYS A 304 -5.51 2.11 21.59
N ILE A 305 -5.94 1.77 20.38
CA ILE A 305 -6.14 2.73 19.29
C ILE A 305 -7.62 3.13 19.23
N ASP A 306 -7.90 4.42 19.41
CA ASP A 306 -9.23 4.97 19.21
C ASP A 306 -9.40 5.36 17.73
N PHE A 307 -9.94 4.45 16.93
CA PHE A 307 -10.17 4.71 15.50
C PHE A 307 -11.09 5.92 15.29
N PHE A 308 -10.65 6.82 14.41
CA PHE A 308 -11.41 8.02 14.07
C PHE A 308 -12.63 7.64 13.21
N PRO A 309 -13.77 8.37 13.28
CA PRO A 309 -14.98 8.07 12.51
C PRO A 309 -14.84 8.44 11.02
N THR A 310 -13.80 7.90 10.38
CA THR A 310 -13.58 7.90 8.93
C THR A 310 -13.98 6.53 8.37
N ASP A 311 -14.26 6.47 7.07
CA ASP A 311 -14.51 5.18 6.38
C ASP A 311 -13.20 4.38 6.26
N LEU A 312 -12.84 3.68 7.33
CA LEU A 312 -11.57 2.95 7.44
C LEU A 312 -11.37 1.94 6.30
N PHE A 313 -12.45 1.37 5.74
CA PHE A 313 -12.37 0.42 4.63
C PHE A 313 -11.85 1.05 3.32
N LYS A 314 -11.94 2.38 3.18
CA LYS A 314 -11.38 3.13 2.05
C LYS A 314 -9.94 3.60 2.28
N THR A 315 -9.44 3.47 3.51
CA THR A 315 -8.07 3.87 3.85
C THR A 315 -7.08 2.79 3.42
N ARG A 316 -5.85 3.18 3.10
CA ARG A 316 -4.83 2.22 2.63
C ARG A 316 -4.26 1.43 3.81
N LEU A 317 -3.86 2.13 4.86
CA LEU A 317 -3.17 1.55 6.01
C LEU A 317 -4.07 0.67 6.87
N ILE A 318 -5.33 1.04 7.09
CA ILE A 318 -6.25 0.26 7.95
C ILE A 318 -7.22 -0.58 7.11
N GLY A 319 -7.65 -0.09 5.94
CA GLY A 319 -8.63 -0.80 5.12
C GLY A 319 -8.16 -2.16 4.59
N SER A 320 -6.84 -2.37 4.50
CA SER A 320 -6.22 -3.64 4.13
C SER A 320 -5.88 -4.56 5.32
N ALA A 321 -6.14 -4.13 6.56
CA ALA A 321 -5.79 -4.87 7.75
C ALA A 321 -6.74 -6.07 7.97
N PRO A 322 -6.21 -7.25 8.36
CA PRO A 322 -7.05 -8.34 8.84
C PRO A 322 -7.90 -7.90 10.04
N LYS A 323 -9.13 -8.42 10.13
CA LYS A 323 -10.07 -8.09 11.23
C LYS A 323 -9.46 -8.30 12.62
N GLU A 324 -8.66 -9.35 12.79
CA GLU A 324 -7.95 -9.64 14.05
C GLU A 324 -6.97 -8.52 14.44
N ILE A 325 -6.27 -7.93 13.47
CA ILE A 325 -5.36 -6.80 13.70
C ILE A 325 -6.15 -5.56 14.11
N ILE A 326 -7.26 -5.27 13.42
CA ILE A 326 -8.14 -4.14 13.76
C ILE A 326 -8.72 -4.30 15.17
N ASN A 327 -9.18 -5.50 15.53
CA ASN A 327 -9.71 -5.78 16.86
C ASN A 327 -8.62 -5.64 17.93
N SER A 328 -7.42 -6.21 17.70
CA SER A 328 -6.28 -6.06 18.62
C SER A 328 -5.94 -4.58 18.84
N MET A 329 -5.92 -3.79 17.77
CA MET A 329 -5.67 -2.35 17.86
C MET A 329 -6.74 -1.65 18.70
N ARG A 330 -8.02 -2.00 18.54
CA ARG A 330 -9.15 -1.35 19.23
C ARG A 330 -9.25 -1.76 20.71
N ASP A 331 -9.00 -3.02 21.00
CA ASP A 331 -9.43 -3.65 22.25
C ASP A 331 -8.27 -3.90 23.23
N GLU A 332 -7.01 -3.86 22.77
CA GLU A 332 -5.83 -4.15 23.57
C GLU A 332 -4.85 -2.96 23.64
N THR A 333 -4.06 -2.87 24.71
CA THR A 333 -3.03 -1.83 24.88
C THR A 333 -1.76 -2.18 24.10
N ILE A 334 -1.77 -1.93 22.79
CA ILE A 334 -0.70 -2.34 21.86
C ILE A 334 0.18 -1.20 21.34
N ALA A 335 -0.23 0.05 21.52
CA ALA A 335 0.45 1.22 20.97
C ALA A 335 1.32 1.86 22.06
N TYR A 336 2.63 1.63 22.00
CA TYR A 336 3.57 2.24 22.93
C TYR A 336 3.81 3.72 22.58
N ASN A 337 3.41 4.61 23.49
CA ASN A 337 3.59 6.04 23.42
C ASN A 337 4.79 6.47 24.28
N TYR A 338 5.65 7.30 23.69
CA TYR A 338 6.82 7.89 24.35
C TYR A 338 7.14 9.28 23.78
N HIS A 339 6.20 10.20 23.94
CA HIS A 339 6.30 11.56 23.41
C HIS A 339 5.76 12.60 24.39
N LYS A 340 6.26 13.83 24.25
CA LYS A 340 5.87 15.01 25.06
C LYS A 340 5.11 16.04 24.23
N LYS A 341 5.04 15.84 22.91
CA LYS A 341 4.45 16.76 21.95
C LYS A 341 3.52 15.96 21.06
N CYS A 342 2.37 16.56 20.77
CA CYS A 342 1.29 15.92 20.05
C CYS A 342 0.67 16.90 19.06
N VAL A 343 0.06 16.37 17.98
CA VAL A 343 -0.83 17.14 17.10
C VAL A 343 -2.26 16.92 17.59
N THR A 344 -2.85 17.93 18.24
CA THR A 344 -4.25 17.85 18.71
C THR A 344 -5.24 17.90 17.54
N LEU A 345 -6.48 17.47 17.77
CA LEU A 345 -7.54 17.60 16.77
C LEU A 345 -7.80 19.06 16.39
N ASP A 346 -7.77 19.98 17.37
CA ASP A 346 -7.97 21.42 17.12
C ASP A 346 -6.82 21.99 16.29
N THR A 347 -5.58 21.64 16.64
CA THR A 347 -4.41 22.03 15.85
C THR A 347 -4.48 21.46 14.44
N PHE A 348 -4.79 20.17 14.27
CA PHE A 348 -4.90 19.57 12.94
C PHE A 348 -5.98 20.26 12.09
N ASN A 349 -7.16 20.48 12.67
CA ASN A 349 -8.31 21.05 11.95
C ASN A 349 -8.15 22.55 11.64
N SER A 350 -7.38 23.28 12.45
CA SER A 350 -7.11 24.70 12.25
C SER A 350 -6.04 24.98 11.19
N LYS A 351 -5.28 23.97 10.74
CA LYS A 351 -4.23 24.11 9.72
C LYS A 351 -4.76 23.58 8.37
N PRO A 352 -5.07 24.46 7.38
CA PRO A 352 -5.68 24.04 6.12
C PRO A 352 -4.86 23.00 5.33
N ASP A 353 -3.53 23.14 5.32
CA ASP A 353 -2.65 22.24 4.58
C ASP A 353 -2.57 20.84 5.20
N LEU A 354 -2.60 20.72 6.54
CA LEU A 354 -2.70 19.42 7.19
C LEU A 354 -4.04 18.74 6.88
N LYS A 355 -5.13 19.49 7.09
CA LYS A 355 -6.49 18.99 6.91
C LYS A 355 -6.79 18.54 5.48
N SER A 356 -6.22 19.23 4.48
CA SER A 356 -6.43 18.90 3.07
C SER A 356 -5.54 17.77 2.57
N ASN A 357 -4.35 17.58 3.15
CA ASN A 357 -3.38 16.58 2.68
C ASN A 357 -3.46 15.25 3.41
N PHE A 358 -4.11 15.16 4.58
CA PHE A 358 -4.14 13.94 5.39
C PHE A 358 -5.54 13.54 5.85
N THR A 359 -5.78 12.23 5.85
CA THR A 359 -6.89 11.58 6.54
C THR A 359 -6.43 11.13 7.92
N ILE A 360 -7.16 11.54 8.97
CA ILE A 360 -6.97 11.02 10.32
C ILE A 360 -7.54 9.59 10.37
N LEU A 361 -6.71 8.65 10.81
CA LEU A 361 -7.07 7.24 10.96
C LEU A 361 -7.43 6.89 12.40
N SER A 362 -6.72 7.49 13.36
CA SER A 362 -6.98 7.28 14.78
C SER A 362 -6.52 8.44 15.64
N THR A 363 -7.01 8.42 16.87
CA THR A 363 -6.63 9.31 17.96
C THR A 363 -6.21 8.52 19.19
N ASN A 364 -5.61 9.22 20.14
CA ASN A 364 -5.42 8.75 21.51
C ASN A 364 -5.68 9.91 22.49
N THR A 365 -5.78 9.58 23.78
CA THR A 365 -5.96 10.56 24.85
C THR A 365 -4.82 10.45 25.87
N ASP A 366 -4.16 11.57 26.15
CA ASP A 366 -3.05 11.65 27.09
C ASP A 366 -3.53 11.57 28.56
N ARG A 367 -2.63 11.64 29.55
CA ARG A 367 -3.02 11.55 30.97
C ARG A 367 -3.83 12.74 31.48
N ASN A 368 -3.77 13.88 30.79
CA ASN A 368 -4.48 15.11 31.12
C ASN A 368 -5.80 15.26 30.34
N GLY A 369 -6.20 14.25 29.56
CA GLY A 369 -7.42 14.30 28.75
C GLY A 369 -7.26 14.98 27.40
N VAL A 370 -6.04 15.31 26.97
CA VAL A 370 -5.77 15.90 25.65
C VAL A 370 -5.94 14.83 24.58
N VAL A 371 -6.89 15.04 23.67
CA VAL A 371 -7.11 14.17 22.50
C VAL A 371 -6.20 14.61 21.37
N TYR A 372 -5.41 13.68 20.86
CA TYR A 372 -4.46 13.93 19.78
C TYR A 372 -4.53 12.88 18.68
N VAL A 373 -4.12 13.29 17.47
CA VAL A 373 -4.04 12.44 16.30
C VAL A 373 -2.89 11.44 16.49
N SER A 374 -3.18 10.14 16.40
CA SER A 374 -2.19 9.09 16.60
C SER A 374 -1.79 8.36 15.33
N MET A 375 -2.61 8.41 14.27
CA MET A 375 -2.29 7.88 12.95
C MET A 375 -2.88 8.73 11.82
N ILE A 376 -2.10 8.93 10.76
CA ILE A 376 -2.53 9.61 9.53
C ILE A 376 -2.04 8.86 8.29
N GLU A 377 -2.77 9.04 7.19
CA GLU A 377 -2.28 8.74 5.84
C GLU A 377 -2.61 9.90 4.89
N SER A 378 -1.80 10.09 3.86
CA SER A 378 -2.03 11.13 2.86
C SER A 378 -3.31 10.86 2.06
N VAL A 379 -4.01 11.94 1.68
CA VAL A 379 -5.20 11.84 0.82
C VAL A 379 -4.82 11.43 -0.60
N ASP A 380 -3.71 11.95 -1.13
CA ASP A 380 -3.22 11.62 -2.47
C ASP A 380 -2.47 10.28 -2.49
N PRO A 381 -2.99 9.22 -3.15
CA PRO A 381 -2.32 7.92 -3.23
C PRO A 381 -1.03 7.96 -4.07
N ASN A 382 -0.82 8.99 -4.90
CA ASN A 382 0.44 9.16 -5.64
C ASN A 382 1.56 9.73 -4.77
N ARG A 383 1.21 10.32 -3.63
CA ARG A 383 2.13 10.83 -2.61
C ARG A 383 1.91 10.07 -1.30
N PRO A 384 2.23 8.76 -1.25
CA PRO A 384 1.99 7.91 -0.09
C PRO A 384 2.83 8.36 1.12
N ILE A 385 2.22 9.10 2.04
CA ILE A 385 2.84 9.55 3.28
C ILE A 385 2.01 9.00 4.44
N TYR A 386 2.66 8.31 5.35
CA TYR A 386 2.05 7.68 6.51
C TYR A 386 2.74 8.19 7.78
N GLY A 387 1.97 8.33 8.85
CA GLY A 387 2.51 8.78 10.11
C GLY A 387 1.83 8.10 11.28
N VAL A 388 2.63 7.68 12.27
CA VAL A 388 2.17 7.12 13.54
C VAL A 388 2.86 7.83 14.70
N GLN A 389 2.10 8.31 15.68
CA GLN A 389 2.66 9.01 16.84
C GLN A 389 3.29 8.03 17.85
N TRP A 390 2.80 6.79 17.90
CA TRP A 390 3.31 5.69 18.73
C TRP A 390 4.41 4.90 18.00
N HIS A 391 5.07 3.98 18.73
CA HIS A 391 6.28 3.27 18.29
C HIS A 391 6.03 1.78 17.97
N PRO A 392 5.60 1.42 16.75
CA PRO A 392 5.37 0.03 16.38
C PRO A 392 6.64 -0.82 16.42
N GLU A 393 7.82 -0.23 16.24
CA GLU A 393 9.09 -0.97 16.22
C GLU A 393 9.48 -1.53 17.60
N LYS A 394 8.98 -0.93 18.69
CA LYS A 394 9.44 -1.27 20.05
C LYS A 394 8.90 -2.60 20.56
N ASN A 395 7.64 -2.92 20.23
CA ASN A 395 6.95 -4.12 20.74
C ASN A 395 7.73 -5.42 20.48
N GLN A 396 8.47 -5.50 19.37
CA GLN A 396 9.23 -6.70 19.00
C GLN A 396 10.71 -6.66 19.42
N PHE A 397 11.29 -5.47 19.56
CA PHE A 397 12.75 -5.33 19.50
C PHE A 397 13.41 -4.55 20.64
N GLU A 398 12.64 -3.88 21.51
CA GLU A 398 13.19 -3.07 22.59
C GLU A 398 12.79 -3.57 23.97
N PHE A 399 13.78 -4.00 24.76
CA PHE A 399 13.61 -4.56 26.12
C PHE A 399 14.52 -3.84 27.14
N ALA A 400 15.06 -2.67 26.75
CA ALA A 400 16.14 -2.01 27.47
C ALA A 400 15.74 -1.74 28.93
N TYR A 401 16.65 -2.03 29.86
CA TYR A 401 16.40 -1.87 31.28
C TYR A 401 16.48 -0.38 31.67
N ASN A 402 15.39 0.35 31.43
CA ASN A 402 15.27 1.77 31.69
C ASN A 402 13.95 2.06 32.39
N GLN A 403 14.01 2.69 33.56
CA GLN A 403 12.85 3.00 34.39
C GLN A 403 11.78 3.87 33.71
N ASN A 404 12.11 4.52 32.59
CA ASN A 404 11.18 5.30 31.78
C ASN A 404 10.68 4.54 30.53
N HIS A 405 10.91 3.23 30.44
CA HIS A 405 10.49 2.40 29.31
C HIS A 405 9.91 1.06 29.80
N GLN A 406 9.12 1.11 30.88
CA GLN A 406 8.62 -0.09 31.55
C GLN A 406 7.33 -0.63 30.93
N ASN A 407 6.64 0.17 30.11
CA ASN A 407 5.30 -0.14 29.62
C ASN A 407 5.27 -0.49 28.13
N ILE A 408 6.36 -1.02 27.55
CA ILE A 408 6.39 -1.49 26.16
C ILE A 408 5.59 -2.80 26.05
N PRO A 409 4.53 -2.87 25.23
CA PRO A 409 3.76 -4.11 25.03
C PRO A 409 4.58 -5.16 24.28
N HIS A 410 4.68 -6.35 24.86
CA HIS A 410 5.38 -7.51 24.27
C HIS A 410 4.44 -8.70 24.04
N GLU A 411 3.14 -8.49 24.18
CA GLU A 411 2.12 -9.50 23.98
C GLU A 411 2.07 -9.97 22.52
N PRO A 412 1.66 -11.22 22.24
CA PRO A 412 1.61 -11.75 20.88
C PRO A 412 0.85 -10.88 19.87
N ASN A 413 -0.25 -10.25 20.30
CA ASN A 413 -1.05 -9.39 19.43
C ASN A 413 -0.37 -8.02 19.20
N ALA A 414 0.35 -7.48 20.18
CA ALA A 414 1.20 -6.30 20.00
C ALA A 414 2.27 -6.53 18.93
N ILE A 415 2.90 -7.72 18.95
CA ILE A 415 3.88 -8.16 17.95
C ILE A 415 3.24 -8.28 16.57
N LYS A 416 2.07 -8.92 16.45
CA LYS A 416 1.32 -9.06 15.17
C LYS A 416 0.94 -7.70 14.59
N VAL A 417 0.47 -6.77 15.43
CA VAL A 417 0.14 -5.40 15.02
C VAL A 417 1.39 -4.71 14.48
N SER A 418 2.50 -4.74 15.20
CA SER A 418 3.77 -4.19 14.71
C SER A 418 4.22 -4.81 13.39
N GLN A 419 4.10 -6.14 13.24
CA GLN A 419 4.47 -6.83 12.02
C GLN A 419 3.58 -6.39 10.84
N TYR A 420 2.27 -6.23 11.08
CA TYR A 420 1.36 -5.73 10.06
C TYR A 420 1.77 -4.34 9.56
N MET A 421 2.10 -3.43 10.46
CA MET A 421 2.51 -2.07 10.12
C MET A 421 3.80 -2.06 9.27
N ALA A 422 4.77 -2.92 9.60
CA ALA A 422 5.99 -3.10 8.81
C ALA A 422 5.67 -3.66 7.43
N ASN A 423 4.87 -4.73 7.37
CA ASN A 423 4.46 -5.40 6.13
C ASN A 423 3.74 -4.44 5.18
N PHE A 424 2.83 -3.63 5.71
CA PHE A 424 2.13 -2.61 4.94
C PHE A 424 3.12 -1.63 4.31
N PHE A 425 4.01 -1.02 5.10
CA PHE A 425 4.93 -0.01 4.58
C PHE A 425 5.91 -0.59 3.56
N VAL A 426 6.45 -1.78 3.81
CA VAL A 426 7.32 -2.44 2.83
C VAL A 426 6.56 -2.80 1.55
N ASN A 427 5.29 -3.23 1.64
CA ASN A 427 4.44 -3.46 0.47
C ASN A 427 4.19 -2.19 -0.33
N GLU A 428 3.99 -1.05 0.32
CA GLU A 428 3.94 0.25 -0.37
C GLU A 428 5.27 0.52 -1.10
N CYS A 429 6.42 0.27 -0.46
CA CYS A 429 7.72 0.45 -1.10
C CYS A 429 7.95 -0.48 -2.30
N ARG A 430 7.35 -1.68 -2.34
CA ARG A 430 7.44 -2.60 -3.51
C ARG A 430 6.81 -2.01 -4.78
N LYS A 431 5.85 -1.07 -4.63
CA LYS A 431 5.21 -0.33 -5.75
C LYS A 431 6.12 0.77 -6.31
N SER A 432 7.22 1.07 -5.63
CA SER A 432 8.17 2.10 -6.01
C SER A 432 9.22 1.56 -6.99
N ILE A 433 9.07 1.89 -8.28
CA ILE A 433 10.02 1.46 -9.31
C ILE A 433 11.24 2.40 -9.31
N ARG A 434 12.44 1.83 -9.15
CA ARG A 434 13.72 2.57 -9.16
C ARG A 434 14.69 1.95 -10.15
N PRO A 435 15.65 2.74 -10.69
CA PRO A 435 16.73 2.20 -11.50
C PRO A 435 17.46 1.08 -10.77
N VAL A 436 17.86 0.04 -11.50
CA VAL A 436 18.74 -0.99 -10.96
C VAL A 436 20.09 -0.36 -10.68
N ILE A 437 20.51 -0.39 -9.43
CA ILE A 437 21.86 0.03 -9.03
C ILE A 437 22.84 -1.13 -9.20
N ASN A 438 24.12 -0.80 -9.40
CA ASN A 438 25.16 -1.81 -9.49
C ASN A 438 25.26 -2.57 -8.15
N ALA A 439 25.32 -3.89 -8.19
CA ALA A 439 25.41 -4.73 -6.99
C ALA A 439 26.55 -4.33 -6.04
N LYS A 440 27.69 -3.87 -6.57
CA LYS A 440 28.82 -3.36 -5.77
C LYS A 440 28.43 -2.06 -5.05
N GLU A 441 27.90 -1.09 -5.78
CA GLU A 441 27.46 0.19 -5.22
C GLU A 441 26.37 -0.02 -4.16
N GLU A 442 25.41 -0.90 -4.45
CA GLU A 442 24.39 -1.28 -3.48
C GLU A 442 25.01 -1.86 -2.22
N SER A 443 25.93 -2.83 -2.36
CA SER A 443 26.54 -3.50 -1.22
C SER A 443 27.28 -2.55 -0.30
N GLU A 444 27.86 -1.46 -0.81
CA GLU A 444 28.59 -0.45 -0.03
C GLU A 444 27.68 0.50 0.76
N LEU A 445 26.40 0.59 0.39
CA LEU A 445 25.42 1.50 1.00
C LEU A 445 24.55 0.85 2.08
N LEU A 446 24.53 -0.48 2.14
CA LEU A 446 23.64 -1.22 3.05
C LEU A 446 24.06 -1.07 4.52
N ILE A 447 23.06 -1.16 5.40
CA ILE A 447 23.26 -1.18 6.86
C ILE A 447 24.17 -2.33 7.32
N TYR A 448 24.29 -3.40 6.52
CA TYR A 448 25.13 -4.56 6.81
C TYR A 448 26.64 -4.24 6.92
N ASN A 449 27.08 -3.08 6.43
CA ASN A 449 28.47 -2.62 6.60
C ASN A 449 28.74 -2.00 7.97
N TYR A 450 27.71 -1.85 8.81
CA TYR A 450 27.79 -1.19 10.09
C TYR A 450 27.53 -2.19 11.21
N GLN A 451 28.33 -2.11 12.28
CA GLN A 451 28.12 -2.92 13.47
C GLN A 451 27.28 -2.14 14.49
N SER A 452 26.23 -2.77 15.00
CA SER A 452 25.44 -2.19 16.09
C SER A 452 26.19 -2.30 17.42
N LEU A 453 25.97 -1.33 18.30
CA LEU A 453 26.50 -1.30 19.65
C LEU A 453 25.40 -1.65 20.64
N TYR A 454 25.71 -2.52 21.60
CA TYR A 454 24.81 -2.83 22.70
C TYR A 454 24.75 -1.66 23.68
N THR A 455 23.56 -1.09 23.85
CA THR A 455 23.26 0.04 24.75
C THR A 455 22.26 -0.30 25.84
N GLY A 456 21.56 -1.43 25.75
CA GLY A 456 20.48 -1.81 26.66
C GLY A 456 20.89 -2.03 28.13
N ALA A 457 22.17 -2.33 28.39
CA ALA A 457 22.68 -2.43 29.77
C ALA A 457 22.79 -1.08 30.48
N LYS A 458 22.71 0.04 29.76
CA LYS A 458 22.80 1.38 30.34
C LYS A 458 21.41 1.88 30.66
N THR A 459 21.16 2.19 31.93
CA THR A 459 19.84 2.59 32.45
C THR A 459 19.31 3.91 31.89
N ASN A 460 20.15 4.71 31.23
CA ASN A 460 19.78 5.98 30.59
C ASN A 460 19.49 5.86 29.09
N TYR A 461 19.59 4.67 28.48
CA TYR A 461 19.27 4.45 27.06
C TYR A 461 17.90 3.80 26.92
N SER A 462 17.18 4.17 25.87
CA SER A 462 15.83 3.67 25.53
C SER A 462 15.85 2.58 24.45
N TYR A 463 17.05 2.13 24.08
CA TYR A 463 17.30 1.20 22.99
C TYR A 463 18.30 0.12 23.40
N GLU A 464 18.03 -1.12 23.02
CA GLU A 464 18.90 -2.28 23.20
C GLU A 464 20.18 -2.13 22.38
N GLN A 465 20.02 -1.69 21.14
CA GLN A 465 21.13 -1.52 20.21
C GLN A 465 20.96 -0.27 19.36
N ILE A 466 22.07 0.39 19.04
CA ILE A 466 22.12 1.51 18.10
C ILE A 466 23.24 1.30 17.08
N TYR A 467 23.05 1.82 15.88
CA TYR A 467 24.13 2.01 14.91
C TYR A 467 24.66 3.43 15.06
N LEU A 468 25.99 3.59 15.11
CA LEU A 468 26.65 4.90 15.13
C LEU A 468 27.34 5.17 13.80
N PHE A 469 27.25 6.41 13.34
CA PHE A 469 27.84 6.89 12.09
C PHE A 469 28.63 8.17 12.35
N ASN A 470 29.78 8.33 11.72
CA ASN A 470 30.54 9.58 11.82
C ASN A 470 29.91 10.64 10.91
N SER A 471 29.67 11.86 11.41
CA SER A 471 28.98 12.94 10.69
C SER A 471 29.84 13.69 9.67
N MET A 472 30.95 13.10 9.23
CA MET A 472 31.73 13.62 8.11
C MET A 472 31.89 12.53 7.04
N PRO A 473 31.91 12.89 5.74
CA PRO A 473 32.45 11.98 4.77
C PRO A 473 33.85 11.65 5.24
N ALA A 474 34.20 10.37 5.30
CA ALA A 474 35.58 10.02 5.09
C ALA A 474 35.96 10.77 3.81
N LYS A 475 36.77 11.84 3.93
CA LYS A 475 37.61 12.26 2.82
C LYS A 475 38.17 10.93 2.35
N HIS A 476 37.84 10.52 1.12
CA HIS A 476 38.59 9.45 0.48
C HIS A 476 40.04 9.80 0.78
N LYS A 477 40.69 9.04 1.67
CA LYS A 477 42.14 9.07 1.72
C LYS A 477 42.47 8.65 0.30
N PRO A 478 43.02 9.54 -0.55
CA PRO A 478 43.37 9.14 -1.89
C PRO A 478 44.23 7.89 -1.70
N ASN A 479 43.84 6.81 -2.38
CA ASN A 479 44.59 5.57 -2.33
C ASN A 479 46.07 5.95 -2.51
N HIS A 480 46.94 5.47 -1.62
CA HIS A 480 48.37 5.80 -1.66
C HIS A 480 48.96 5.60 -3.07
N TRP A 481 48.41 4.66 -3.85
CA TRP A 481 48.72 4.46 -5.26
C TRP A 481 48.32 5.61 -6.18
N SER A 482 47.16 6.24 -5.99
CA SER A 482 46.72 7.40 -6.77
C SER A 482 47.62 8.61 -6.56
N VAL A 483 48.07 8.82 -5.31
CA VAL A 483 49.03 9.88 -4.96
C VAL A 483 50.41 9.56 -5.54
N LEU A 484 50.85 8.30 -5.45
CA LEU A 484 52.11 7.87 -6.06
C LEU A 484 52.09 8.08 -7.59
N ILE A 485 51.02 7.67 -8.28
CA ILE A 485 50.90 7.82 -9.73
C ILE A 485 50.92 9.30 -10.14
N ALA A 486 50.20 10.15 -9.41
CA ALA A 486 50.21 11.60 -9.67
C ALA A 486 51.60 12.22 -9.44
N ILE A 487 52.29 11.85 -8.36
CA ILE A 487 53.67 12.30 -8.09
C ILE A 487 54.62 11.79 -9.19
N THR A 488 54.49 10.54 -9.62
CA THR A 488 55.34 9.94 -10.65
C THR A 488 55.12 10.62 -12.01
N LEU A 489 53.88 10.96 -12.36
CA LEU A 489 53.54 11.71 -13.57
C LEU A 489 54.10 13.15 -13.52
N ILE A 490 54.01 13.81 -12.36
CA ILE A 490 54.57 15.16 -12.18
C ILE A 490 56.10 15.13 -12.29
N ILE A 491 56.77 14.16 -11.68
CA ILE A 491 58.23 13.98 -11.80
C ILE A 491 58.61 13.70 -13.25
N ALA A 492 57.87 12.84 -13.97
CA ALA A 492 58.13 12.59 -15.38
C ALA A 492 57.99 13.86 -16.24
N ILE A 493 56.97 14.69 -16.00
CA ILE A 493 56.77 15.94 -16.73
C ILE A 493 57.88 16.97 -16.45
N VAL A 494 58.43 16.98 -15.23
CA VAL A 494 59.50 17.90 -14.81
C VAL A 494 60.88 17.41 -15.25
N VAL A 495 61.08 16.10 -15.43
CA VAL A 495 62.36 15.52 -15.85
C VAL A 495 62.49 15.41 -17.37
N PHE A 496 61.38 15.30 -18.10
CA PHE A 496 61.36 15.15 -19.56
C PHE A 496 60.93 16.42 -20.34
N ASN A 497 60.66 17.53 -19.64
CA ASN A 497 60.76 18.89 -20.20
C ASN A 497 62.03 19.54 -19.66
#